data_AF-A0A1F5YYG7-F1
#
_entry.id   AF-A0A1F5YYG7-F1
#
_cell.length_a   1.000
_cell.length_b   1.000
_cell.length_c   1.000
_cell.angle_alpha   90.00
_cell.angle_beta   90.00
_cell.angle_gamma   90.00
#
_symmetry.space_group_name_H-M   'P 1'
#
loop_
_entity.id
_entity.type
_entity.pdbx_description
1 polymer ?
#
loop_
_entity_poly.entity_id
_entity_poly.type
_entity_poly.pdbx_seq_one_letter_code
_entity_poly.pdbx_strand_id
1 'polypeptide(L)'
;MKKISIICIALAALVLVGLVARAAENEPPAPAAGESGLAAIYPGDVGLAADTAVVLVEDFETGDIGDLTKRWTDSINKDGQSLSFSSENAPGSPGRHSLIITGTKGHDTGGDLWMLLERGYEQLYARFYVKFAPDAPYVHHFVSMGGKVDTLRYPVGRAGIRPDGYDRFGSSIDLVRENADPPGKWSFYTYWSEMRSWQTPEGVSDGRPNPFYGNHFGPEQPAQARRGEWQCVEFMIKLNTPPDKRDGEQALWIDGRLACRWA
;
A
#
# COMPACT_ATOMS: atom_id res chain seq x y z
N MET A 1 -42.59 -17.82 75.68
CA MET A 1 -42.93 -19.24 75.40
C MET A 1 -41.99 -19.78 74.34
N LYS A 2 -41.35 -20.93 74.62
CA LYS A 2 -40.56 -21.85 73.74
C LYS A 2 -39.37 -21.22 72.96
N LYS A 3 -38.09 -21.42 73.33
CA LYS A 3 -37.21 -22.61 73.35
C LYS A 3 -37.00 -23.30 71.97
N ILE A 4 -35.71 -23.36 71.61
CA ILE A 4 -34.95 -24.46 70.97
C ILE A 4 -34.57 -24.32 69.48
N SER A 5 -33.25 -24.18 69.31
CA SER A 5 -32.39 -24.41 68.15
C SER A 5 -32.46 -25.84 67.58
N ILE A 6 -31.88 -26.04 66.39
CA ILE A 6 -31.06 -27.20 65.89
C ILE A 6 -31.06 -27.09 64.36
N ILE A 7 -29.98 -26.59 63.74
CA ILE A 7 -28.80 -27.31 63.20
C ILE A 7 -29.09 -28.14 61.94
N CYS A 8 -28.45 -27.68 60.85
CA CYS A 8 -27.84 -28.35 59.68
C CYS A 8 -28.58 -29.49 58.95
N ILE A 9 -28.65 -29.39 57.61
CA ILE A 9 -27.78 -30.10 56.66
C ILE A 9 -28.01 -29.57 55.23
N ALA A 10 -26.93 -29.57 54.46
CA ALA A 10 -26.75 -29.09 53.10
C ALA A 10 -27.66 -29.72 52.04
N LEU A 11 -27.93 -28.97 50.96
CA LEU A 11 -27.94 -29.54 49.62
C LEU A 11 -27.37 -28.55 48.60
N ALA A 12 -26.35 -29.02 47.90
CA ALA A 12 -25.64 -28.33 46.85
C ALA A 12 -26.50 -28.29 45.58
N ALA A 13 -26.50 -27.14 44.90
CA ALA A 13 -26.82 -27.05 43.48
C ALA A 13 -25.75 -26.20 42.80
N LEU A 14 -24.78 -26.92 42.25
CA LEU A 14 -23.76 -26.43 41.34
C LEU A 14 -24.47 -26.02 40.04
N VAL A 15 -24.46 -24.73 39.68
CA VAL A 15 -24.76 -24.30 38.32
C VAL A 15 -23.47 -23.75 37.73
N LEU A 16 -22.71 -24.66 37.12
CA LEU A 16 -21.59 -24.35 36.25
C LEU A 16 -22.19 -23.79 34.95
N VAL A 17 -22.33 -22.48 34.82
CA VAL A 17 -22.48 -21.87 33.49
C VAL A 17 -21.08 -21.63 32.97
N GLY A 18 -20.63 -22.54 32.09
CA GLY A 18 -19.34 -22.41 31.43
C GLY A 18 -19.28 -21.12 30.62
N LEU A 19 -18.38 -20.22 30.99
CA LEU A 19 -17.79 -19.29 30.03
C LEU A 19 -16.82 -20.09 29.18
N VAL A 20 -17.32 -20.70 28.12
CA VAL A 20 -16.51 -20.92 26.92
C VAL A 20 -16.88 -19.79 25.98
N ALA A 21 -16.27 -18.62 26.21
CA ALA A 21 -16.16 -17.63 25.15
C ALA A 21 -15.25 -18.27 24.09
N ARG A 22 -15.90 -18.86 23.10
CA ARG A 22 -15.28 -19.42 21.91
C ARG A 22 -14.46 -18.30 21.26
N ALA A 23 -13.19 -18.57 21.01
CA ALA A 23 -12.33 -17.73 20.20
C ALA A 23 -13.05 -17.42 18.88
N ALA A 24 -13.54 -16.19 18.76
CA ALA A 24 -14.02 -15.58 17.53
C ALA A 24 -13.26 -14.25 17.39
N GLU A 25 -11.94 -14.35 17.44
CA GLU A 25 -11.02 -13.31 17.02
C GLU A 25 -10.11 -13.97 15.99
N ASN A 26 -10.00 -13.36 14.81
CA ASN A 26 -9.19 -13.75 13.64
C ASN A 26 -9.89 -14.51 12.50
N GLU A 27 -11.19 -14.28 12.24
CA GLU A 27 -11.63 -14.39 10.85
C GLU A 27 -11.41 -13.04 10.16
N PRO A 28 -10.68 -12.99 9.02
CA PRO A 28 -10.61 -11.79 8.22
C PRO A 28 -12.05 -11.39 7.83
N PRO A 29 -12.36 -10.07 7.74
CA PRO A 29 -13.67 -9.64 7.32
C PRO A 29 -14.02 -10.34 6.00
N ALA A 30 -15.20 -10.95 5.95
CA ALA A 30 -15.71 -11.52 4.71
C ALA A 30 -15.65 -10.44 3.62
N PRO A 31 -15.25 -10.79 2.39
CA PRO A 31 -15.18 -9.85 1.30
C PRO A 31 -16.51 -9.08 1.20
N ALA A 32 -16.43 -7.76 1.07
CA ALA A 32 -17.62 -6.93 1.05
C ALA A 32 -18.52 -7.43 -0.08
N ALA A 33 -19.82 -7.64 0.20
CA ALA A 33 -20.76 -8.10 -0.81
C ALA A 33 -20.71 -7.16 -2.03
N GLY A 34 -20.16 -7.63 -3.15
CA GLY A 34 -19.93 -6.84 -4.37
C GLY A 34 -18.49 -6.78 -4.89
N GLU A 35 -17.53 -7.52 -4.31
CA GLU A 35 -16.16 -7.58 -4.83
C GLU A 35 -16.09 -8.15 -6.25
N SER A 36 -15.97 -7.25 -7.22
CA SER A 36 -15.65 -7.54 -8.61
C SER A 36 -14.14 -7.39 -8.83
N GLY A 37 -13.55 -8.24 -9.67
CA GLY A 37 -12.14 -8.12 -10.05
C GLY A 37 -11.36 -9.41 -9.79
N LEU A 38 -10.08 -9.39 -10.15
CA LEU A 38 -9.24 -10.59 -10.12
C LEU A 38 -9.05 -11.13 -8.69
N ALA A 39 -8.83 -10.25 -7.72
CA ALA A 39 -8.69 -10.56 -6.30
C ALA A 39 -9.86 -11.40 -5.74
N ALA A 40 -11.09 -11.12 -6.15
CA ALA A 40 -12.28 -11.81 -5.67
C ALA A 40 -12.32 -13.30 -6.09
N ILE A 41 -11.62 -13.65 -7.18
CA ILE A 41 -11.52 -15.03 -7.70
C ILE A 41 -10.39 -15.80 -6.99
N TYR A 42 -9.45 -15.09 -6.36
CA TYR A 42 -8.30 -15.65 -5.65
C TYR A 42 -8.27 -15.22 -4.18
N PRO A 43 -9.17 -15.76 -3.31
CA PRO A 43 -9.15 -15.45 -1.88
C PRO A 43 -7.78 -15.75 -1.24
N GLY A 44 -7.25 -14.78 -0.48
CA GLY A 44 -5.92 -14.87 0.11
C GLY A 44 -4.78 -14.94 -0.91
N ASP A 45 -5.06 -14.56 -2.17
CA ASP A 45 -4.12 -14.51 -3.29
C ASP A 45 -3.55 -15.89 -3.69
N VAL A 46 -4.16 -16.96 -3.18
CA VAL A 46 -3.77 -18.36 -3.44
C VAL A 46 -3.98 -18.68 -4.91
N GLY A 47 -2.89 -18.95 -5.63
CA GLY A 47 -2.91 -19.30 -7.05
C GLY A 47 -2.99 -18.11 -8.01
N LEU A 48 -3.07 -16.87 -7.50
CA LEU A 48 -3.14 -15.65 -8.30
C LEU A 48 -1.98 -15.52 -9.30
N ALA A 49 -0.76 -15.93 -8.89
CA ALA A 49 0.43 -15.86 -9.72
C ALA A 49 0.35 -16.67 -11.03
N ALA A 50 -0.56 -17.65 -11.12
CA ALA A 50 -0.76 -18.44 -12.32
C ALA A 50 -1.77 -17.83 -13.31
N ASP A 51 -2.49 -16.77 -12.92
CA ASP A 51 -3.44 -16.10 -13.80
C ASP A 51 -2.71 -15.30 -14.89
N THR A 52 -3.16 -15.44 -16.14
CA THR A 52 -2.55 -14.77 -17.30
C THR A 52 -2.65 -13.24 -17.29
N ALA A 53 -3.55 -12.66 -16.49
CA ALA A 53 -3.67 -11.22 -16.30
C ALA A 53 -2.61 -10.66 -15.33
N VAL A 54 -1.93 -11.53 -14.58
CA VAL A 54 -0.94 -11.13 -13.58
C VAL A 54 0.44 -11.04 -14.23
N VAL A 55 1.06 -9.88 -14.08
CA VAL A 55 2.32 -9.54 -14.76
C VAL A 55 3.51 -9.44 -13.82
N LEU A 56 3.24 -9.40 -12.51
CA LEU A 56 4.23 -9.38 -11.42
C LEU A 56 3.57 -9.89 -10.14
N VAL A 57 4.24 -10.80 -9.43
CA VAL A 57 3.92 -11.20 -8.06
C VAL A 57 5.23 -11.31 -7.28
N GLU A 58 5.21 -10.85 -6.04
CA GLU A 58 6.22 -11.18 -5.05
C GLU A 58 5.48 -11.57 -3.76
N ASP A 59 5.69 -12.81 -3.32
CA ASP A 59 5.09 -13.39 -2.11
C ASP A 59 6.09 -13.48 -0.95
N PHE A 60 7.36 -13.14 -1.19
CA PHE A 60 8.48 -13.21 -0.23
C PHE A 60 8.80 -14.62 0.29
N GLU A 61 8.28 -15.67 -0.35
CA GLU A 61 8.49 -17.05 0.09
C GLU A 61 9.73 -17.73 -0.52
N THR A 62 10.31 -17.13 -1.55
CA THR A 62 11.40 -17.73 -2.33
C THR A 62 12.77 -17.14 -1.98
N GLY A 63 13.65 -18.00 -1.46
CA GLY A 63 15.07 -17.69 -1.23
C GLY A 63 15.33 -16.72 -0.08
N ASP A 64 16.57 -16.22 0.01
CA ASP A 64 16.95 -15.19 0.97
C ASP A 64 16.84 -13.77 0.38
N ILE A 65 17.25 -12.73 1.13
CA ILE A 65 17.24 -11.34 0.65
C ILE A 65 18.12 -11.16 -0.60
N GLY A 66 19.24 -11.88 -0.71
CA GLY A 66 20.11 -11.84 -1.87
C GLY A 66 19.49 -12.50 -3.11
N ASP A 67 18.62 -13.50 -2.91
CA ASP A 67 17.81 -14.06 -4.00
C ASP A 67 16.67 -13.12 -4.39
N LEU A 68 16.02 -12.48 -3.42
CA LEU A 68 14.97 -11.48 -3.64
C LEU A 68 15.48 -10.34 -4.52
N THR A 69 16.60 -9.70 -4.15
CA THR A 69 17.12 -8.56 -4.90
C THR A 69 17.53 -8.89 -6.33
N LYS A 70 17.90 -10.14 -6.62
CA LYS A 70 18.23 -10.61 -7.99
C LYS A 70 17.00 -10.86 -8.86
N ARG A 71 15.83 -11.12 -8.27
CA ARG A 71 14.57 -11.30 -9.03
C ARG A 71 14.00 -9.96 -9.48
N TRP A 72 14.23 -8.92 -8.70
CA TRP A 72 13.87 -7.55 -9.06
C TRP A 72 14.91 -6.95 -10.03
N THR A 73 14.49 -6.00 -10.85
CA THR A 73 15.38 -5.42 -11.87
C THR A 73 16.48 -4.57 -11.23
N ASP A 74 16.13 -3.84 -10.18
CA ASP A 74 17.04 -3.09 -9.32
C ASP A 74 16.53 -3.11 -7.87
N SER A 75 17.42 -2.82 -6.93
CA SER A 75 17.08 -2.75 -5.52
C SER A 75 18.10 -1.94 -4.73
N ILE A 76 17.61 -1.19 -3.75
CA ILE A 76 18.43 -0.55 -2.73
C ILE A 76 18.34 -1.37 -1.45
N ASN A 77 19.49 -1.87 -1.00
CA ASN A 77 19.66 -2.49 0.30
C ASN A 77 21.02 -2.07 0.88
N LYS A 78 21.10 -0.83 1.36
CA LYS A 78 22.37 -0.22 1.76
C LYS A 78 23.02 -1.05 2.86
N ASP A 79 24.27 -1.46 2.63
CA ASP A 79 25.09 -2.28 3.53
C ASP A 79 24.43 -3.62 3.94
N GLY A 80 23.39 -4.06 3.22
CA GLY A 80 22.60 -5.25 3.55
C GLY A 80 21.69 -5.09 4.76
N GLN A 81 21.38 -3.85 5.19
CA GLN A 81 20.69 -3.56 6.46
C GLN A 81 19.29 -2.98 6.30
N SER A 82 18.90 -2.57 5.09
CA SER A 82 17.60 -1.95 4.85
C SER A 82 16.49 -2.97 4.61
N LEU A 83 16.82 -4.18 4.14
CA LEU A 83 15.86 -5.24 3.82
C LEU A 83 16.05 -6.46 4.73
N SER A 84 14.97 -6.94 5.34
CA SER A 84 14.95 -8.20 6.10
C SER A 84 13.59 -8.88 6.04
N PHE A 85 13.52 -10.17 6.32
CA PHE A 85 12.24 -10.87 6.42
C PHE A 85 11.69 -10.87 7.85
N SER A 86 10.36 -10.80 7.96
CA SER A 86 9.60 -10.99 9.18
C SER A 86 8.77 -12.27 9.09
N SER A 87 8.50 -12.91 10.22
CA SER A 87 7.46 -13.95 10.31
C SER A 87 6.05 -13.37 10.53
N GLU A 88 5.93 -12.06 10.71
CA GLU A 88 4.64 -11.39 10.76
C GLU A 88 4.05 -11.26 9.35
N ASN A 89 2.75 -11.54 9.19
CA ASN A 89 2.07 -11.51 7.90
C ASN A 89 0.72 -10.80 7.99
N ALA A 90 0.25 -10.31 6.85
CA ALA A 90 -1.12 -9.80 6.74
C ALA A 90 -2.14 -10.89 7.13
N PRO A 91 -3.24 -10.54 7.83
CA PRO A 91 -4.29 -11.50 8.17
C PRO A 91 -4.80 -12.25 6.94
N GLY A 92 -4.87 -13.57 7.03
CA GLY A 92 -5.33 -14.43 5.92
C GLY A 92 -4.28 -14.72 4.85
N SER A 93 -3.05 -14.19 4.97
CA SER A 93 -1.95 -14.57 4.07
C SER A 93 -1.63 -16.06 4.21
N PRO A 94 -1.45 -16.80 3.09
CA PRO A 94 -0.97 -18.17 3.10
C PRO A 94 0.57 -18.26 3.28
N GLY A 95 1.26 -17.12 3.18
CA GLY A 95 2.72 -17.01 3.30
C GLY A 95 3.21 -17.07 4.74
N ARG A 96 4.52 -17.25 4.88
CA ARG A 96 5.27 -17.26 6.14
C ARG A 96 6.10 -16.01 6.33
N HIS A 97 6.41 -15.27 5.26
CA HIS A 97 7.25 -14.09 5.32
C HIS A 97 6.57 -12.83 4.79
N SER A 98 6.88 -11.72 5.43
CA SER A 98 6.76 -10.39 4.85
C SER A 98 8.14 -9.74 4.74
N LEU A 99 8.27 -8.77 3.84
CA LEU A 99 9.45 -7.91 3.77
C LEU A 99 9.35 -6.75 4.77
N ILE A 100 10.39 -6.56 5.57
CA ILE A 100 10.63 -5.33 6.33
C ILE A 100 11.56 -4.44 5.51
N ILE A 101 11.17 -3.17 5.36
CA ILE A 101 11.99 -2.12 4.78
C ILE A 101 12.32 -1.09 5.89
N THR A 102 13.56 -1.12 6.37
CA THR A 102 14.03 -0.28 7.47
C THR A 102 14.75 0.95 6.93
N GLY A 103 14.23 2.13 7.28
CA GLY A 103 14.92 3.40 7.07
C GLY A 103 15.63 3.89 8.33
N THR A 104 16.95 4.11 8.25
CA THR A 104 17.76 4.55 9.38
C THR A 104 18.19 6.00 9.23
N LYS A 105 17.64 6.89 10.07
CA LYS A 105 17.92 8.34 10.03
C LYS A 105 19.43 8.63 10.12
N GLY A 106 19.94 9.36 9.13
CA GLY A 106 21.36 9.74 9.06
C GLY A 106 22.26 8.69 8.40
N HIS A 107 21.70 7.53 8.01
CA HIS A 107 22.41 6.46 7.34
C HIS A 107 21.83 6.19 5.94
N ASP A 108 20.51 6.02 5.86
CA ASP A 108 19.76 5.77 4.63
C ASP A 108 18.31 6.31 4.74
N THR A 109 17.53 6.08 3.68
CA THR A 109 16.11 6.44 3.61
C THR A 109 15.21 5.20 3.50
N GLY A 110 15.72 4.02 3.83
CA GLY A 110 15.09 2.74 3.54
C GLY A 110 15.75 1.98 2.40
N GLY A 111 15.12 0.86 2.05
CA GLY A 111 15.41 0.08 0.85
C GLY A 111 14.27 0.18 -0.15
N ASP A 112 14.49 -0.35 -1.34
CA ASP A 112 13.47 -0.46 -2.37
C ASP A 112 13.63 -1.73 -3.21
N LEU A 113 12.55 -2.05 -3.91
CA LEU A 113 12.50 -3.08 -4.93
C LEU A 113 11.91 -2.43 -6.18
N TRP A 114 12.63 -2.49 -7.29
CA TRP A 114 12.22 -1.84 -8.54
C TRP A 114 12.16 -2.85 -9.68
N MET A 115 11.01 -2.87 -10.37
CA MET A 115 10.76 -3.78 -11.48
C MET A 115 10.55 -3.01 -12.78
N LEU A 116 11.33 -3.36 -13.80
CA LEU A 116 11.03 -3.00 -15.18
C LEU A 116 10.18 -4.11 -15.80
N LEU A 117 8.93 -3.80 -16.16
CA LEU A 117 8.11 -4.73 -16.92
C LEU A 117 8.62 -4.84 -18.36
N GLU A 118 8.55 -6.05 -18.93
CA GLU A 118 9.08 -6.35 -20.27
C GLU A 118 8.33 -5.65 -21.40
N ARG A 119 7.08 -5.25 -21.15
CA ARG A 119 6.24 -4.51 -22.10
C ARG A 119 5.43 -3.43 -21.39
N GLY A 120 4.94 -2.46 -22.18
CA GLY A 120 3.99 -1.46 -21.72
C GLY A 120 2.57 -2.03 -21.58
N TYR A 121 1.79 -1.37 -20.74
CA TYR A 121 0.39 -1.67 -20.48
C TYR A 121 -0.42 -0.37 -20.48
N GLU A 122 -1.61 -0.42 -21.07
CA GLU A 122 -2.53 0.73 -21.06
C GLU A 122 -3.24 0.89 -19.72
N GLN A 123 -3.38 -0.19 -18.97
CA GLN A 123 -3.99 -0.19 -17.66
C GLN A 123 -3.36 -1.25 -16.77
N LEU A 124 -3.01 -0.87 -15.55
CA LEU A 124 -2.48 -1.76 -14.53
C LEU A 124 -3.13 -1.50 -13.18
N TYR A 125 -3.25 -2.58 -12.42
CA TYR A 125 -3.60 -2.57 -11.01
C TYR A 125 -2.38 -3.05 -10.23
N ALA A 126 -2.08 -2.41 -9.12
CA ALA A 126 -1.13 -2.89 -8.14
C ALA A 126 -1.83 -2.98 -6.79
N ARG A 127 -1.69 -4.14 -6.14
CA ARG A 127 -2.19 -4.38 -4.79
C ARG A 127 -1.05 -4.89 -3.92
N PHE A 128 -0.95 -4.37 -2.72
CA PHE A 128 0.04 -4.77 -1.74
C PHE A 128 -0.52 -4.62 -0.32
N TYR A 129 0.02 -5.39 0.61
CA TYR A 129 -0.29 -5.26 2.02
C TYR A 129 0.86 -4.54 2.72
N VAL A 130 0.54 -3.58 3.56
CA VAL A 130 1.53 -2.80 4.30
C VAL A 130 1.13 -2.68 5.76
N LYS A 131 2.13 -2.82 6.64
CA LYS A 131 2.04 -2.44 8.05
C LYS A 131 3.14 -1.42 8.35
N PHE A 132 2.76 -0.21 8.74
CA PHE A 132 3.72 0.77 9.21
C PHE A 132 4.13 0.47 10.66
N ALA A 133 5.42 0.58 10.97
CA ALA A 133 5.93 0.41 12.33
C ALA A 133 5.26 1.39 13.33
N PRO A 134 5.16 1.03 14.63
CA PRO A 134 4.59 1.92 15.65
C PRO A 134 5.23 3.31 15.75
N ASP A 135 6.48 3.43 15.32
CA ASP A 135 7.28 4.66 15.27
C ASP A 135 7.49 5.21 13.85
N ALA A 136 6.85 4.62 12.82
CA ALA A 136 7.05 4.97 11.42
C ALA A 136 6.91 6.48 11.17
N PRO A 137 7.92 7.18 10.66
CA PRO A 137 7.83 8.61 10.42
C PRO A 137 6.80 8.90 9.33
N TYR A 138 6.57 10.18 9.05
CA TYR A 138 5.85 10.52 7.83
C TYR A 138 6.59 9.98 6.61
N VAL A 139 5.87 9.29 5.75
CA VAL A 139 6.37 8.70 4.52
C VAL A 139 6.09 9.65 3.35
N HIS A 140 6.98 9.66 2.36
CA HIS A 140 6.77 10.41 1.13
C HIS A 140 7.30 9.60 -0.05
N HIS A 141 6.55 9.53 -1.15
CA HIS A 141 6.84 8.67 -2.32
C HIS A 141 6.94 7.18 -1.97
N PHE A 142 5.81 6.54 -1.67
CA PHE A 142 5.82 5.17 -1.17
C PHE A 142 5.90 4.12 -2.30
N VAL A 143 4.77 3.66 -2.83
CA VAL A 143 4.74 2.71 -3.96
C VAL A 143 4.41 3.47 -5.23
N SER A 144 5.23 3.31 -6.26
CA SER A 144 5.12 4.10 -7.50
C SER A 144 4.91 3.21 -8.71
N MET A 145 4.12 3.71 -9.66
CA MET A 145 3.91 3.09 -10.97
C MET A 145 3.91 4.19 -12.04
N GLY A 146 4.51 3.90 -13.18
CA GLY A 146 4.60 4.88 -14.26
C GLY A 146 5.17 4.27 -15.53
N GLY A 147 5.38 5.13 -16.52
CA GLY A 147 5.93 4.76 -17.81
C GLY A 147 6.93 5.82 -18.27
N LYS A 148 7.99 5.37 -18.93
CA LYS A 148 9.03 6.23 -19.48
C LYS A 148 9.59 5.60 -20.76
N VAL A 149 9.76 6.42 -21.80
CA VAL A 149 10.46 6.02 -23.02
C VAL A 149 11.95 5.85 -22.73
N ASP A 150 12.56 4.81 -23.30
CA ASP A 150 13.96 4.45 -23.09
C ASP A 150 14.34 4.38 -21.60
N THR A 151 13.50 3.72 -20.81
CA THR A 151 13.72 3.60 -19.37
C THR A 151 14.99 2.79 -19.08
N LEU A 152 15.74 3.26 -18.08
CA LEU A 152 16.91 2.57 -17.58
C LEU A 152 16.48 1.39 -16.71
N ARG A 153 17.38 0.43 -16.47
CA ARG A 153 17.13 -0.71 -15.58
C ARG A 153 17.31 -0.35 -14.09
N TYR A 154 16.98 0.89 -13.71
CA TYR A 154 17.00 1.41 -12.35
C TYR A 154 16.11 2.67 -12.29
N PRO A 155 15.53 3.01 -11.12
CA PRO A 155 14.65 4.16 -11.00
C PRO A 155 15.43 5.48 -11.17
N VAL A 156 14.84 6.44 -11.89
CA VAL A 156 15.42 7.77 -12.09
C VAL A 156 14.40 8.86 -11.76
N GLY A 157 14.67 9.59 -10.68
CA GLY A 157 13.90 10.78 -10.31
C GLY A 157 14.09 11.94 -11.29
N ARG A 158 13.02 12.72 -11.47
CA ARG A 158 12.97 13.95 -12.28
C ARG A 158 12.17 15.06 -11.56
N ALA A 159 12.33 15.16 -10.25
CA ALA A 159 11.67 16.19 -9.44
C ALA A 159 12.03 17.60 -9.96
N GLY A 160 11.08 18.53 -9.89
CA GLY A 160 11.24 19.89 -10.39
C GLY A 160 10.98 20.07 -11.89
N ILE A 161 10.88 18.97 -12.66
CA ILE A 161 10.77 19.00 -14.12
C ILE A 161 9.40 18.44 -14.54
N ARG A 162 8.67 19.19 -15.38
CA ARG A 162 7.42 18.72 -15.99
C ARG A 162 7.72 17.67 -17.07
N PRO A 163 7.01 16.53 -17.10
CA PRO A 163 7.01 15.67 -18.29
C PRO A 163 6.52 16.41 -19.53
N ASP A 164 6.94 16.01 -20.74
CA ASP A 164 6.51 16.69 -21.97
C ASP A 164 5.31 16.00 -22.66
N GLY A 165 4.94 14.81 -22.18
CA GLY A 165 3.83 14.00 -22.71
C GLY A 165 4.27 12.91 -23.68
N TYR A 166 5.54 12.93 -24.10
CA TYR A 166 6.15 11.91 -24.94
C TYR A 166 7.26 11.15 -24.21
N ASP A 167 7.76 11.68 -23.09
CA ASP A 167 8.91 11.13 -22.38
C ASP A 167 8.53 10.22 -21.21
N ARG A 168 7.62 10.66 -20.33
CA ARG A 168 7.26 9.94 -19.10
C ARG A 168 5.93 10.38 -18.48
N PHE A 169 5.45 9.56 -17.55
CA PHE A 169 4.51 9.93 -16.50
C PHE A 169 4.78 9.05 -15.27
N GLY A 170 4.24 9.42 -14.12
CA GLY A 170 4.29 8.55 -12.95
C GLY A 170 3.34 8.99 -11.86
N SER A 171 2.77 8.02 -11.15
CA SER A 171 1.97 8.26 -9.95
C SER A 171 2.51 7.40 -8.82
N SER A 172 2.61 8.00 -7.65
CA SER A 172 2.98 7.33 -6.41
C SER A 172 1.80 7.33 -5.47
N ILE A 173 1.61 6.23 -4.74
CA ILE A 173 0.94 6.29 -3.46
C ILE A 173 1.80 7.12 -2.53
N ASP A 174 1.18 8.12 -1.93
CA ASP A 174 1.82 9.07 -1.05
C ASP A 174 1.00 9.25 0.23
N LEU A 175 1.63 9.86 1.22
CA LEU A 175 1.04 10.09 2.52
C LEU A 175 1.13 11.58 2.87
N VAL A 176 0.00 12.28 2.65
CA VAL A 176 -0.13 13.71 2.89
C VAL A 176 0.02 13.98 4.39
N ARG A 177 0.87 14.95 4.73
CA ARG A 177 1.19 15.31 6.12
C ARG A 177 0.24 16.34 6.71
N GLU A 178 -0.47 17.08 5.86
CA GLU A 178 -1.34 18.17 6.29
C GLU A 178 -2.49 17.65 7.15
N ASN A 179 -2.60 18.21 8.36
CA ASN A 179 -3.62 17.84 9.35
C ASN A 179 -3.70 16.32 9.61
N ALA A 180 -2.56 15.62 9.57
CA ALA A 180 -2.46 14.17 9.71
C ALA A 180 -1.41 13.79 10.75
N ASP A 181 -1.60 12.65 11.42
CA ASP A 181 -0.53 12.02 12.18
C ASP A 181 0.37 11.20 11.24
N PRO A 182 1.63 10.93 11.59
CA PRO A 182 2.44 9.98 10.83
C PRO A 182 1.76 8.58 10.74
N PRO A 183 1.92 7.87 9.62
CA PRO A 183 2.81 8.19 8.50
C PRO A 183 2.20 9.18 7.49
N GLY A 184 0.95 9.59 7.67
CA GLY A 184 0.21 10.57 6.88
C GLY A 184 -1.15 10.03 6.42
N LYS A 185 -1.81 10.73 5.50
CA LYS A 185 -3.09 10.34 4.91
C LYS A 185 -2.95 9.90 3.46
N TRP A 186 -3.65 8.84 3.08
CA TRP A 186 -3.57 8.22 1.76
C TRP A 186 -3.96 9.17 0.63
N SER A 187 -3.08 9.32 -0.35
CA SER A 187 -3.30 10.14 -1.55
C SER A 187 -2.44 9.62 -2.70
N PHE A 188 -2.71 10.10 -3.92
CA PHE A 188 -1.74 10.01 -5.00
C PHE A 188 -0.81 11.23 -5.01
N TYR A 189 0.36 11.04 -5.61
CA TYR A 189 1.27 12.10 -5.98
C TYR A 189 1.74 11.86 -7.42
N THR A 190 1.25 12.68 -8.35
CA THR A 190 1.30 12.37 -9.79
C THR A 190 2.06 13.42 -10.60
N TYR A 191 2.88 12.96 -11.54
CA TYR A 191 3.55 13.74 -12.58
C TYR A 191 3.02 13.37 -13.96
N TRP A 192 2.54 14.36 -14.72
CA TRP A 192 2.10 14.23 -16.11
C TRP A 192 2.33 15.54 -16.87
N SER A 193 2.12 15.53 -18.18
CA SER A 193 2.48 16.63 -19.09
C SER A 193 1.74 17.94 -18.86
N GLU A 194 0.53 17.88 -18.29
CA GLU A 194 -0.31 19.05 -18.00
C GLU A 194 -0.36 19.39 -16.51
N MET A 195 0.56 18.84 -15.70
CA MET A 195 0.59 19.11 -14.26
C MET A 195 0.80 20.60 -13.95
N ARG A 196 0.26 21.00 -12.81
CA ARG A 196 0.36 22.36 -12.29
C ARG A 196 1.68 22.57 -11.58
N SER A 197 2.25 23.74 -11.80
CA SER A 197 3.36 24.27 -10.99
C SER A 197 2.88 24.62 -9.59
N TRP A 198 3.73 24.46 -8.58
CA TRP A 198 3.44 24.89 -7.21
C TRP A 198 3.67 26.39 -6.99
N GLN A 199 4.34 27.06 -7.93
CA GLN A 199 4.87 28.40 -7.74
C GLN A 199 3.78 29.49 -7.72
N THR A 200 2.65 29.24 -8.37
CA THR A 200 1.53 30.18 -8.46
C THR A 200 0.20 29.47 -8.20
N PRO A 201 -0.82 30.17 -7.65
CA PRO A 201 -2.16 29.61 -7.46
C PRO A 201 -2.81 29.09 -8.75
N GLU A 202 -2.48 29.71 -9.89
CA GLU A 202 -3.00 29.33 -11.21
C GLU A 202 -2.34 28.05 -11.75
N GLY A 203 -1.29 27.55 -11.09
CA GLY A 203 -0.58 26.35 -11.51
C GLY A 203 0.44 26.58 -12.62
N VAL A 204 0.94 27.82 -12.78
CA VAL A 204 1.95 28.19 -13.78
C VAL A 204 3.32 28.48 -13.15
N SER A 205 4.39 28.27 -13.92
CA SER A 205 5.75 28.63 -13.51
C SER A 205 5.93 30.15 -13.53
N ASP A 206 6.54 30.72 -12.48
CA ASP A 206 6.90 32.14 -12.41
C ASP A 206 8.38 32.41 -12.74
N GLY A 207 9.09 31.38 -13.23
CA GLY A 207 10.50 31.45 -13.62
C GLY A 207 11.49 31.08 -12.51
N ARG A 208 11.03 30.86 -11.27
CA ARG A 208 11.87 30.26 -10.22
C ARG A 208 12.28 28.82 -10.59
N PRO A 209 13.42 28.31 -10.10
CA PRO A 209 13.84 26.94 -10.38
C PRO A 209 12.88 25.90 -9.78
N ASN A 210 12.90 24.69 -10.37
CA ASN A 210 12.10 23.53 -9.97
C ASN A 210 10.57 23.79 -9.85
N PRO A 211 9.92 24.32 -10.91
CA PRO A 211 8.50 24.68 -10.85
C PRO A 211 7.54 23.50 -10.66
N PHE A 212 7.96 22.27 -10.97
CA PHE A 212 7.04 21.13 -11.05
C PHE A 212 7.37 20.04 -10.04
N TYR A 213 6.55 19.98 -9.00
CA TYR A 213 6.47 18.87 -8.05
C TYR A 213 5.12 18.19 -8.24
N GLY A 214 5.04 16.89 -7.96
CA GLY A 214 3.85 16.08 -8.20
C GLY A 214 2.59 16.74 -7.61
N ASN A 215 1.47 16.62 -8.31
CA ASN A 215 0.21 17.12 -7.77
C ASN A 215 -0.46 16.02 -6.97
N HIS A 216 -1.08 16.42 -5.85
CA HIS A 216 -1.82 15.49 -5.02
C HIS A 216 -3.21 15.24 -5.59
N PHE A 217 -3.61 13.97 -5.66
CA PHE A 217 -4.96 13.55 -5.99
C PHE A 217 -5.48 12.64 -4.88
N GLY A 218 -6.40 13.15 -4.08
CA GLY A 218 -7.00 12.43 -2.97
C GLY A 218 -8.41 12.96 -2.71
N PRO A 219 -9.26 12.23 -1.99
CA PRO A 219 -10.55 12.77 -1.59
C PRO A 219 -10.33 13.98 -0.67
N GLU A 220 -11.34 14.83 -0.52
CA GLU A 220 -11.26 16.03 0.36
C GLU A 220 -10.87 15.67 1.80
N GLN A 221 -11.30 14.49 2.26
CA GLN A 221 -10.96 13.93 3.56
C GLN A 221 -10.26 12.58 3.38
N PRO A 222 -8.94 12.57 3.12
CA PRO A 222 -8.21 11.33 2.91
C PRO A 222 -8.08 10.54 4.21
N ALA A 223 -8.17 9.21 4.09
CA ALA A 223 -8.09 8.31 5.23
C ALA A 223 -6.70 8.35 5.86
N GLN A 224 -6.66 8.38 7.19
CA GLN A 224 -5.43 8.28 7.97
C GLN A 224 -4.82 6.88 7.79
N ALA A 225 -3.56 6.81 7.37
CA ALA A 225 -2.82 5.56 7.40
C ALA A 225 -2.53 5.17 8.84
N ARG A 226 -2.71 3.89 9.15
CA ARG A 226 -2.60 3.36 10.51
C ARG A 226 -1.22 2.76 10.74
N ARG A 227 -0.63 3.04 11.90
CA ARG A 227 0.58 2.37 12.38
C ARG A 227 0.17 1.11 13.15
N GLY A 228 1.03 0.08 13.14
CA GLY A 228 0.83 -1.15 13.90
C GLY A 228 -0.26 -2.06 13.34
N GLU A 229 -0.83 -1.76 12.18
CA GLU A 229 -1.90 -2.53 11.56
C GLU A 229 -1.63 -2.79 10.08
N TRP A 230 -1.94 -3.99 9.63
CA TRP A 230 -1.93 -4.35 8.21
C TRP A 230 -3.07 -3.65 7.49
N GLN A 231 -2.75 -3.09 6.33
CA GLN A 231 -3.68 -2.42 5.43
C GLN A 231 -3.48 -2.98 4.02
N CYS A 232 -4.58 -3.29 3.34
CA CYS A 232 -4.56 -3.62 1.92
C CYS A 232 -4.66 -2.33 1.12
N VAL A 233 -3.66 -2.03 0.31
CA VAL A 233 -3.66 -0.88 -0.59
C VAL A 233 -3.72 -1.41 -2.02
N GLU A 234 -4.72 -0.98 -2.77
CA GLU A 234 -4.81 -1.26 -4.20
C GLU A 234 -4.93 0.06 -4.96
N PHE A 235 -4.23 0.17 -6.07
CA PHE A 235 -4.42 1.30 -6.97
C PHE A 235 -4.32 0.89 -8.43
N MET A 236 -5.03 1.65 -9.25
CA MET A 236 -5.10 1.49 -10.69
C MET A 236 -4.59 2.75 -11.36
N ILE A 237 -3.84 2.57 -12.44
CA ILE A 237 -3.54 3.62 -13.41
C ILE A 237 -3.93 3.13 -14.80
N LYS A 238 -4.65 3.97 -15.53
CA LYS A 238 -5.05 3.78 -16.92
C LYS A 238 -4.59 4.97 -17.74
N LEU A 239 -3.91 4.70 -18.84
CA LEU A 239 -3.47 5.73 -19.78
C LEU A 239 -4.67 6.31 -20.53
N ASN A 240 -4.53 7.57 -20.93
CA ASN A 240 -5.42 8.19 -21.90
C ASN A 240 -5.31 7.48 -23.26
N THR A 241 -6.40 7.47 -24.03
CA THR A 241 -6.49 6.63 -25.23
C THR A 241 -5.56 7.15 -26.35
N PRO A 242 -5.65 8.43 -26.77
CA PRO A 242 -4.57 9.14 -27.46
C PRO A 242 -4.03 10.35 -26.65
N PRO A 243 -2.82 10.88 -26.99
CA PRO A 243 -2.14 11.93 -26.24
C PRO A 243 -2.92 13.25 -26.01
N ASP A 244 -3.91 13.55 -26.86
CA ASP A 244 -4.73 14.76 -26.80
C ASP A 244 -6.03 14.59 -26.00
N LYS A 245 -6.32 13.37 -25.52
CA LYS A 245 -7.49 13.09 -24.69
C LYS A 245 -7.17 13.15 -23.21
N ARG A 246 -8.17 13.58 -22.46
CA ARG A 246 -8.19 13.63 -20.99
C ARG A 246 -9.15 12.56 -20.48
N ASP A 247 -8.85 11.31 -20.82
CA ASP A 247 -9.64 10.11 -20.49
C ASP A 247 -8.79 9.03 -19.80
N GLY A 248 -7.61 9.41 -19.33
CA GLY A 248 -6.79 8.59 -18.43
C GLY A 248 -7.36 8.61 -17.01
N GLU A 249 -7.12 7.55 -16.26
CA GLU A 249 -7.76 7.36 -14.95
C GLU A 249 -6.75 6.89 -13.90
N GLN A 250 -6.98 7.26 -12.65
CA GLN A 250 -6.37 6.60 -11.50
C GLN A 250 -7.38 6.41 -10.38
N ALA A 251 -7.27 5.31 -9.65
CA ALA A 251 -8.17 5.01 -8.54
C ALA A 251 -7.42 4.29 -7.42
N LEU A 252 -7.81 4.57 -6.19
CA LEU A 252 -7.20 4.05 -4.96
C LEU A 252 -8.26 3.39 -4.10
N TRP A 253 -7.93 2.22 -3.58
CA TRP A 253 -8.71 1.48 -2.59
C TRP A 253 -7.86 1.21 -1.36
N ILE A 254 -8.48 1.35 -0.19
CA ILE A 254 -7.89 1.01 1.11
C ILE A 254 -8.82 0.00 1.78
N ASP A 255 -8.28 -1.16 2.15
CA ASP A 255 -9.02 -2.26 2.79
C ASP A 255 -10.28 -2.65 1.98
N GLY A 256 -10.12 -2.78 0.65
CA GLY A 256 -11.19 -3.13 -0.29
C GLY A 256 -12.19 -2.01 -0.61
N ARG A 257 -12.07 -0.84 0.02
CA ARG A 257 -13.01 0.29 -0.16
C ARG A 257 -12.41 1.34 -1.08
N LEU A 258 -13.15 1.75 -2.11
CA LEU A 258 -12.75 2.84 -3.00
C LEU A 258 -12.59 4.14 -2.19
N ALA A 259 -11.36 4.65 -2.12
CA ALA A 259 -11.00 5.88 -1.43
C ALA A 259 -11.14 7.08 -2.36
N CYS A 260 -10.66 6.99 -3.60
CA CYS A 260 -10.87 8.00 -4.64
C CYS A 260 -10.74 7.40 -6.05
N ARG A 261 -11.34 8.09 -7.02
CA ARG A 261 -11.15 7.87 -8.45
C ARG A 261 -11.09 9.22 -9.15
N TRP A 262 -10.14 9.37 -10.06
CA TRP A 262 -9.93 10.53 -10.90
C TRP A 262 -9.89 10.06 -12.35
N ALA A 263 -10.67 10.70 -13.20
CA ALA A 263 -10.87 10.39 -14.61
C ALA A 263 -11.09 11.69 -15.39
#